data_AF-A0A6P8RU42-F1
#
_entry.id   AF-A0A6P8RU42-F1
#
_cell.length_a   1.000
_cell.length_b   1.000
_cell.length_c   1.000
_cell.angle_alpha   90.00
_cell.angle_beta   90.00
_cell.angle_gamma   90.00
#
_symmetry.space_group_name_H-M   'P 1'
#
loop_
_entity.id
_entity.type
_entity.pdbx_description
1 polymer ?
#
loop_
_entity_poly.entity_id
_entity_poly.type
_entity_poly.pdbx_seq_one_letter_code
_entity_poly.pdbx_strand_id
1 'polypeptide(L)'
;MKVRKSSTAEEIKKRKKAVLFRLSDDKREIIVEEAKQILVGDIGNTVEDPYGSFVKLLPLNDCRYGLYDATYETRESKKEDLVFIFWAPDNAPLKSKMIYASSKDAIKKKFTGIKHEWQVNGLEDIKDRCTLAEKLGGNVVVSLEGTPLK
;
A
#
# COMPACT_ATOMS: atom_id res chain seq x y z
N MET A 1 -14.40 -19.76 -18.60
CA MET A 1 -14.34 -19.64 -17.13
C MET A 1 -12.90 -19.88 -16.68
N LYS A 2 -12.15 -18.83 -16.31
CA LYS A 2 -10.78 -18.96 -15.80
C LYS A 2 -10.86 -19.16 -14.29
N VAL A 3 -10.96 -20.43 -13.88
CA VAL A 3 -10.79 -20.85 -12.48
C VAL A 3 -9.39 -20.38 -12.04
N ARG A 4 -9.34 -19.34 -11.21
CA ARG A 4 -8.11 -18.91 -10.54
C ARG A 4 -7.70 -20.06 -9.62
N LYS A 5 -6.62 -20.76 -9.98
CA LYS A 5 -5.99 -21.78 -9.15
C LYS A 5 -5.82 -21.22 -7.74
N SER A 6 -6.39 -21.92 -6.77
CA SER A 6 -6.15 -21.71 -5.34
C SER A 6 -4.64 -21.79 -5.12
N SER A 7 -3.99 -20.63 -4.89
CA SER A 7 -2.55 -20.57 -4.65
C SER A 7 -2.19 -21.42 -3.42
N THR A 8 -1.14 -22.22 -3.54
CA THR A 8 -0.65 -23.06 -2.44
C THR A 8 -0.26 -22.18 -1.25
N ALA A 9 -0.39 -22.65 -0.01
CA ALA A 9 -0.06 -21.86 1.18
C ALA A 9 1.37 -21.26 1.14
N GLU A 10 2.31 -21.95 0.50
CA GLU A 10 3.68 -21.48 0.27
C GLU A 10 3.77 -20.34 -0.75
N GLU A 11 2.94 -20.33 -1.80
CA GLU A 11 2.87 -19.22 -2.76
C GLU A 11 2.22 -17.98 -2.13
N ILE A 12 1.23 -18.18 -1.26
CA ILE A 12 0.58 -17.09 -0.52
C ILE A 12 1.60 -16.46 0.43
N LYS A 13 2.42 -17.25 1.12
CA LYS A 13 3.49 -16.74 1.99
C LYS A 13 4.51 -15.87 1.23
N LYS A 14 4.81 -16.21 -0.02
CA LYS A 14 5.70 -15.43 -0.89
C LYS A 14 5.05 -14.21 -1.54
N ARG A 15 3.73 -14.02 -1.40
CA ARG A 15 3.08 -12.81 -1.91
C ARG A 15 3.56 -11.59 -1.13
N LYS A 16 3.77 -10.50 -1.85
CA LYS A 16 4.07 -9.20 -1.25
C LYS A 16 2.76 -8.56 -0.82
N LYS A 17 2.60 -8.33 0.48
CA LYS A 17 1.48 -7.57 1.05
C LYS A 17 1.66 -6.08 0.79
N ALA A 18 2.85 -5.58 1.10
CA ALA A 18 3.20 -4.19 0.89
C ALA A 18 4.54 -4.10 0.17
N VAL A 19 4.67 -3.13 -0.72
CA VAL A 19 5.95 -2.83 -1.37
C VAL A 19 6.07 -1.34 -1.57
N LEU A 20 7.21 -0.78 -1.16
CA LEU A 20 7.55 0.61 -1.43
C LEU A 20 8.40 0.72 -2.69
N PHE A 21 8.19 1.80 -3.43
CA PHE A 21 8.95 2.21 -4.57
C PHE A 21 9.51 3.60 -4.32
N ARG A 22 10.72 3.81 -4.80
CA ARG A 22 11.37 5.11 -4.82
C ARG A 22 11.80 5.45 -6.23
N LEU A 23 12.03 6.72 -6.49
CA LEU A 23 12.80 7.14 -7.65
C LEU A 23 14.27 6.77 -7.44
N SER A 24 14.91 6.34 -8.53
CA SER A 24 16.36 6.20 -8.62
C SER A 24 17.03 7.55 -8.36
N ASP A 25 18.34 7.56 -8.04
CA ASP A 25 19.10 8.78 -7.78
C ASP A 25 19.03 9.75 -8.97
N ASP A 26 19.08 9.19 -10.19
CA ASP A 26 18.92 9.91 -11.46
C ASP A 26 17.51 10.46 -11.70
N LYS A 27 16.52 10.12 -10.87
CA LYS A 27 15.10 10.53 -10.96
C LYS A 27 14.43 10.17 -12.30
N ARG A 28 15.02 9.25 -13.05
CA ARG A 28 14.51 8.79 -14.36
C ARG A 28 13.68 7.53 -14.28
N GLU A 29 13.93 6.71 -13.27
CA GLU A 29 13.35 5.39 -13.13
C GLU A 29 12.76 5.21 -11.74
N ILE A 30 11.69 4.42 -11.66
CA ILE A 30 11.06 4.04 -10.40
C ILE A 30 11.53 2.64 -10.08
N ILE A 31 12.25 2.51 -8.97
CA ILE A 31 12.82 1.26 -8.48
C ILE A 31 12.05 0.78 -7.26
N VAL A 32 11.94 -0.54 -7.11
CA VAL A 32 11.39 -1.18 -5.92
C VAL A 32 12.39 -1.01 -4.78
N GLU A 33 11.93 -0.60 -3.61
CA GLU A 33 12.77 -0.61 -2.42
C GLU A 33 12.62 -1.94 -1.69
N GLU A 34 13.47 -2.90 -2.05
CA GLU A 34 13.42 -4.27 -1.52
C GLU A 34 13.60 -4.34 0.00
N ALA A 35 14.29 -3.36 0.59
CA ALA A 35 14.46 -3.24 2.04
C ALA A 35 13.15 -2.91 2.77
N LYS A 36 12.12 -2.42 2.06
CA LYS A 36 10.85 -1.99 2.65
C LYS A 36 9.65 -2.60 1.92
N GLN A 37 9.67 -3.93 1.87
CA GLN A 37 8.55 -4.76 1.46
C GLN A 37 8.08 -5.63 2.64
N ILE A 38 6.79 -5.94 2.67
CA ILE A 38 6.16 -6.80 3.66
C ILE A 38 5.57 -7.98 2.90
N LEU A 39 5.90 -9.21 3.33
CA LEU A 39 5.35 -10.43 2.76
C LEU A 39 4.09 -10.83 3.54
N VAL A 40 3.12 -11.41 2.85
CA VAL A 40 1.89 -11.94 3.48
C VAL A 40 2.24 -13.03 4.49
N GLY A 41 3.30 -13.81 4.24
CA GLY A 41 3.75 -14.86 5.15
C GLY A 41 4.37 -14.37 6.46
N ASP A 42 4.80 -13.11 6.54
CA ASP A 42 5.28 -12.49 7.78
C ASP A 42 4.13 -12.02 8.67
N ILE A 43 2.93 -11.86 8.11
CA ILE A 43 1.74 -11.38 8.81
C ILE A 43 1.25 -12.46 9.77
N GLY A 44 1.21 -12.14 11.06
CA GLY A 44 0.85 -13.09 12.13
C GLY A 44 1.99 -14.00 12.59
N ASN A 45 3.20 -13.83 12.08
CA ASN A 45 4.39 -14.57 12.54
C ASN A 45 5.44 -13.60 13.10
N THR A 46 6.00 -12.74 12.24
CA THR A 46 6.99 -11.71 12.61
C THR A 46 6.34 -10.33 12.76
N VAL A 47 5.27 -10.10 11.99
CA VAL A 47 4.59 -8.81 11.88
C VAL A 47 3.13 -9.01 12.27
N GLU A 48 2.79 -8.69 13.51
CA GLU A 48 1.40 -8.68 13.97
C GLU A 48 0.58 -7.60 13.25
N ASP A 49 1.22 -6.44 13.01
CA ASP A 49 0.59 -5.31 12.34
C ASP A 49 1.34 -4.90 11.05
N PRO A 50 0.91 -5.40 9.87
CA PRO A 50 1.55 -5.08 8.59
C PRO A 50 1.46 -3.59 8.30
N TYR A 51 0.31 -2.98 8.61
CA TYR A 51 0.08 -1.58 8.40
C TYR A 51 0.97 -0.69 9.27
N GLY A 52 1.02 -0.92 10.58
CA GLY A 52 1.90 -0.18 11.49
C GLY A 52 3.37 -0.32 11.12
N SER A 53 3.80 -1.50 10.66
CA SER A 53 5.15 -1.71 10.15
C SER A 53 5.40 -0.92 8.86
N PHE A 54 4.44 -0.93 7.94
CA PHE A 54 4.49 -0.14 6.72
C PHE A 54 4.61 1.36 7.01
N VAL A 55 3.84 1.88 7.96
CA VAL A 55 3.90 3.29 8.38
C VAL A 55 5.28 3.64 8.95
N LYS A 56 5.88 2.76 9.76
CA LYS A 56 7.25 2.96 10.30
C LYS A 56 8.34 2.95 9.22
N LEU A 57 8.09 2.28 8.09
CA LEU A 57 9.02 2.21 6.97
C LEU A 57 9.03 3.50 6.13
N LEU A 58 8.02 4.37 6.27
CA LEU A 58 7.90 5.60 5.51
C LEU A 58 8.80 6.71 6.06
N PRO A 59 9.63 7.35 5.21
CA PRO A 59 10.46 8.47 5.64
C PRO A 59 9.65 9.76 5.71
N LEU A 60 9.91 10.58 6.73
CA LEU A 60 9.28 11.90 6.89
C LEU A 60 9.78 12.97 5.92
N ASN A 61 11.00 12.81 5.41
CA ASN A 61 11.67 13.81 4.57
C ASN A 61 11.70 13.46 3.08
N ASP A 62 11.10 12.33 2.69
CA ASP A 62 11.12 11.83 1.31
C ASP A 62 9.77 11.31 0.87
N CYS A 63 9.47 11.52 -0.42
CA CYS A 63 8.28 10.98 -1.06
C CYS A 63 8.53 9.55 -1.53
N ARG A 64 7.47 8.73 -1.54
CA ARG A 64 7.51 7.34 -2.00
C ARG A 64 6.20 6.92 -2.61
N TYR A 65 6.24 5.89 -3.43
CA TYR A 65 5.02 5.14 -3.77
C TYR A 65 4.98 3.87 -2.96
N GLY A 66 3.78 3.45 -2.58
CA GLY A 66 3.51 2.18 -1.97
C GLY A 66 2.44 1.48 -2.78
N LEU A 67 2.58 0.17 -2.91
CA LEU A 67 1.44 -0.69 -3.18
C LEU A 67 1.14 -1.46 -1.90
N TYR A 68 -0.11 -1.39 -1.50
CA TYR A 68 -0.62 -2.09 -0.33
C TYR A 68 -1.78 -2.97 -0.75
N ASP A 69 -1.64 -4.27 -0.58
CA ASP A 69 -2.73 -5.21 -0.72
C ASP A 69 -3.57 -5.14 0.56
N ALA A 70 -4.64 -4.37 0.55
CA ALA A 70 -5.50 -4.25 1.72
C ALA A 70 -6.53 -5.38 1.71
N THR A 71 -6.53 -6.18 2.78
CA THR A 71 -7.58 -7.18 2.99
C THR A 71 -8.61 -6.59 3.94
N TYR A 72 -9.85 -6.55 3.52
CA TYR A 72 -10.94 -5.98 4.30
C TYR A 72 -12.16 -6.90 4.24
N GLU A 73 -12.93 -6.96 5.32
CA GLU A 73 -14.19 -7.70 5.34
C GLU A 73 -15.35 -6.72 5.28
N THR A 74 -16.25 -6.98 4.35
CA THR A 74 -17.56 -6.33 4.34
C THR A 74 -18.56 -7.22 5.05
N ARG A 75 -19.77 -6.70 5.30
CA ARG A 75 -20.87 -7.44 5.96
C ARG A 75 -21.22 -8.77 5.26
N GLU A 76 -20.87 -8.92 4.00
CA GLU A 76 -21.24 -10.06 3.17
C GLU A 76 -20.05 -10.96 2.81
N SER A 77 -18.83 -10.43 2.72
CA SER A 77 -17.68 -11.21 2.25
C SER A 77 -16.34 -10.54 2.57
N LYS A 78 -15.29 -11.36 2.64
CA LYS A 78 -13.90 -10.91 2.66
C LYS A 78 -13.44 -10.53 1.26
N LYS A 79 -12.84 -9.36 1.12
CA LYS A 79 -12.31 -8.82 -0.13
C LYS A 79 -10.84 -8.40 0.02
N GLU A 80 -10.16 -8.38 -1.10
CA GLU A 80 -8.75 -8.02 -1.23
C GLU A 80 -8.67 -7.03 -2.40
N ASP A 81 -8.23 -5.80 -2.14
CA ASP A 81 -8.00 -4.82 -3.20
C ASP A 81 -6.60 -4.19 -3.04
N LEU A 82 -5.96 -3.99 -4.18
CA LEU A 82 -4.67 -3.29 -4.26
C LEU A 82 -4.90 -1.79 -4.20
N VAL A 83 -4.30 -1.17 -3.19
CA VAL A 83 -4.30 0.27 -2.95
C VAL A 83 -2.95 0.83 -3.33
N PHE A 84 -2.96 1.81 -4.23
CA PHE A 84 -1.78 2.58 -4.55
C PHE A 84 -1.68 3.77 -3.61
N ILE A 85 -0.67 3.72 -2.74
CA ILE A 85 -0.38 4.74 -1.76
C ILE A 85 0.66 5.69 -2.35
N PHE A 86 0.33 6.96 -2.45
CA PHE A 86 1.30 8.01 -2.78
C PHE A 86 1.65 8.77 -1.52
N TRP A 87 2.84 8.50 -0.98
CA TRP A 87 3.38 9.14 0.20
C TRP A 87 4.15 10.40 -0.18
N ALA A 88 3.67 11.56 0.24
CA ALA A 88 4.26 12.87 -0.07
C ALA A 88 4.27 13.77 1.17
N PRO A 89 5.15 13.52 2.14
CA PRO A 89 5.09 14.17 3.44
C PRO A 89 5.34 15.67 3.32
N ASP A 90 4.71 16.48 4.16
CA ASP A 90 4.86 17.94 4.05
C ASP A 90 6.31 18.43 4.18
N ASN A 91 7.12 17.73 4.98
CA ASN A 91 8.54 18.01 5.17
C ASN A 91 9.41 17.68 3.94
N ALA A 92 8.94 16.86 3.01
CA ALA A 92 9.72 16.51 1.83
C ALA A 92 9.96 17.73 0.90
N PRO A 93 11.14 17.81 0.26
CA PRO A 93 11.47 18.91 -0.62
C PRO A 93 10.48 18.99 -1.79
N LEU A 94 10.02 20.21 -2.09
CA LEU A 94 9.05 20.49 -3.16
C LEU A 94 9.47 19.86 -4.50
N LYS A 95 10.78 19.92 -4.82
CA LYS A 95 11.33 19.32 -6.04
C LYS A 95 11.08 17.81 -6.12
N SER A 96 11.24 17.07 -5.01
CA SER A 96 10.91 15.64 -4.97
C SER A 96 9.42 15.44 -5.12
N LYS A 97 8.57 16.19 -4.38
CA LYS A 97 7.11 16.10 -4.53
C LYS A 97 6.66 16.30 -5.97
N MET A 98 7.22 17.29 -6.67
CA MET A 98 6.91 17.55 -8.08
C MET A 98 7.32 16.38 -8.98
N ILE A 99 8.54 15.86 -8.86
CA ILE A 99 9.02 14.75 -9.68
C ILE A 99 8.16 13.50 -9.44
N TYR A 100 7.88 13.18 -8.17
CA TYR A 100 6.99 12.07 -7.85
C TYR A 100 5.57 12.33 -8.38
N ALA A 101 4.98 13.52 -8.19
CA ALA A 101 3.66 13.81 -8.75
C ALA A 101 3.63 13.65 -10.29
N SER A 102 4.67 14.10 -10.99
CA SER A 102 4.81 13.95 -12.45
C SER A 102 5.02 12.49 -12.87
N SER A 103 5.76 11.69 -12.11
CA SER A 103 6.00 10.27 -12.40
C SER A 103 4.86 9.35 -11.94
N LYS A 104 3.87 9.85 -11.18
CA LYS A 104 2.70 9.09 -10.71
C LYS A 104 1.92 8.46 -11.86
N ASP A 105 1.70 9.21 -12.93
CA ASP A 105 0.92 8.71 -14.07
C ASP A 105 1.65 7.56 -14.79
N ALA A 106 2.97 7.66 -14.92
CA ALA A 106 3.79 6.63 -15.55
C ALA A 106 3.72 5.29 -14.81
N ILE A 107 3.81 5.30 -13.47
CA ILE A 107 3.69 4.08 -12.67
C ILE A 107 2.26 3.54 -12.69
N LYS A 108 1.26 4.41 -12.55
CA LYS A 108 -0.16 4.03 -12.62
C LYS A 108 -0.50 3.37 -13.95
N LYS A 109 0.03 3.89 -15.06
CA LYS A 109 -0.17 3.32 -16.40
C LYS A 109 0.48 1.95 -16.59
N LYS A 110 1.58 1.67 -15.87
CA LYS A 110 2.24 0.36 -15.87
C LYS A 110 1.48 -0.67 -15.04
N PHE A 111 0.89 -0.25 -13.92
CA PHE A 111 0.05 -1.11 -13.09
C PHE A 111 -1.41 -1.08 -13.57
N THR A 112 -1.74 -1.94 -14.52
CA THR A 112 -3.11 -2.08 -15.02
C THR A 112 -4.00 -2.72 -13.93
N GLY A 113 -5.02 -1.99 -13.49
CA GLY A 113 -6.02 -2.50 -12.55
C GLY A 113 -5.92 -2.00 -11.11
N ILE A 114 -5.09 -0.98 -10.81
CA ILE A 114 -5.22 -0.24 -9.54
C ILE A 114 -6.56 0.49 -9.55
N LYS A 115 -7.47 0.05 -8.67
CA LYS A 115 -8.79 0.69 -8.50
C LYS A 115 -8.77 1.80 -7.47
N HIS A 116 -7.94 1.65 -6.44
CA HIS A 116 -7.91 2.55 -5.30
C HIS A 116 -6.57 3.28 -5.27
N GLU A 117 -6.63 4.61 -5.33
CA GLU A 117 -5.49 5.46 -5.09
C GLU A 117 -5.68 6.25 -3.79
N TRP A 118 -4.62 6.30 -3.01
CA TRP A 118 -4.61 6.99 -1.74
C TRP A 118 -3.37 7.88 -1.66
N GLN A 119 -3.58 9.19 -1.72
CA GLN A 119 -2.52 10.16 -1.49
C GLN A 119 -2.48 10.50 0.00
N VAL A 120 -1.28 10.48 0.56
CA VAL A 120 -1.07 10.78 1.97
C VAL A 120 0.10 11.72 2.15
N ASN A 121 -0.14 12.82 2.86
CA ASN A 121 0.84 13.88 3.09
C ASN A 121 1.36 13.93 4.54
N GLY A 122 0.83 13.08 5.43
CA GLY A 122 1.18 13.09 6.85
C GLY A 122 1.15 11.68 7.47
N LEU A 123 1.98 11.45 8.48
CA LEU A 123 2.04 10.14 9.16
C LEU A 123 0.73 9.83 9.87
N GLU A 124 -0.01 10.87 10.24
CA GLU A 124 -1.29 10.84 10.93
C GLU A 124 -2.38 10.28 10.01
N ASP A 125 -2.52 10.80 8.79
CA ASP A 125 -3.42 10.27 7.76
C ASP A 125 -3.11 8.80 7.44
N ILE A 126 -1.84 8.44 7.25
CA ILE A 126 -1.49 7.06 6.88
C ILE A 126 -1.55 6.11 8.06
N LYS A 127 -1.54 6.59 9.30
CA LYS A 127 -1.71 5.74 10.47
C LYS A 127 -3.18 5.46 10.71
N ASP A 128 -4.06 6.33 10.22
CA ASP A 128 -5.49 6.16 10.34
C ASP A 128 -5.98 5.04 9.42
N ARG A 129 -6.52 3.98 10.02
CA ARG A 129 -7.08 2.84 9.29
C ARG A 129 -8.46 3.15 8.74
N CYS A 130 -9.15 4.14 9.30
CA CYS A 130 -10.46 4.58 8.83
C CYS A 130 -10.31 5.22 7.45
N THR A 131 -9.31 6.08 7.24
CA THR A 131 -9.04 6.68 5.93
C THR A 131 -8.76 5.63 4.85
N LEU A 132 -8.00 4.58 5.17
CA LEU A 132 -7.80 3.46 4.25
C LEU A 132 -9.11 2.72 3.95
N ALA A 133 -9.93 2.47 4.98
CA ALA A 133 -11.23 1.84 4.83
C ALA A 133 -12.19 2.66 3.96
N GLU A 134 -12.22 3.98 4.16
CA GLU A 134 -12.93 4.94 3.32
C GLU A 134 -12.54 4.83 1.86
N LYS A 135 -11.25 4.67 1.58
CA LYS A 135 -10.77 4.46 0.21
C LYS A 135 -11.18 3.13 -0.39
N LEU A 136 -11.26 2.06 0.40
CA LEU A 136 -11.59 0.71 -0.08
C LEU A 136 -13.09 0.51 -0.31
N GLY A 137 -13.92 1.09 0.54
CA GLY A 137 -15.37 0.97 0.43
C GLY A 137 -16.17 1.82 1.42
N GLY A 138 -15.51 2.61 2.28
CA GLY A 138 -16.17 3.40 3.31
C GLY A 138 -17.04 2.55 4.19
N ASN A 139 -18.32 2.90 4.24
CA ASN A 139 -19.28 2.38 5.22
C ASN A 139 -19.61 0.89 5.06
N VAL A 140 -19.19 0.24 3.97
CA VAL A 140 -19.38 -1.22 3.81
C VAL A 140 -18.27 -2.04 4.45
N VAL A 141 -17.14 -1.42 4.79
CA VAL A 141 -15.98 -2.09 5.37
C VAL A 141 -16.18 -2.18 6.88
N VAL A 142 -16.23 -3.41 7.40
CA VAL A 142 -16.47 -3.70 8.82
C VAL A 142 -15.14 -3.94 9.55
N SER A 143 -14.21 -4.64 8.91
CA SER A 143 -12.87 -4.87 9.43
C SER A 143 -11.83 -4.68 8.35
N LEU A 144 -10.64 -4.23 8.78
CA LEU A 144 -9.46 -4.09 7.94
C LEU A 144 -8.34 -4.91 8.56
N GLU A 145 -7.82 -5.86 7.78
CA GLU A 145 -6.75 -6.78 8.18
C GLU A 145 -7.05 -7.55 9.48
N GLY A 146 -8.32 -7.92 9.67
CA GLY A 146 -8.79 -8.63 10.86
C GLY A 146 -8.98 -7.73 12.08
N THR A 147 -8.65 -6.44 11.99
CA THR A 147 -8.98 -5.47 13.04
C THR A 147 -10.31 -4.80 12.72
N PRO A 148 -11.30 -4.82 13.63
CA PRO A 148 -12.56 -4.13 13.43
C PRO A 148 -12.34 -2.61 13.40
N LEU A 149 -12.91 -1.94 12.40
CA LEU A 149 -13.00 -0.49 12.36
C LEU A 149 -14.21 -0.10 13.21
N LYS A 150 -14.00 0.76 14.20
CA LYS A 150 -14.98 1.05 15.26
C LYS A 150 -15.61 2.42 15.05
#